data_AF-A0A6P2GJZ1-F1
#
_entry.id   AF-A0A6P2GJZ1-F1
#
_cell.length_a   1.000
_cell.length_b   1.000
_cell.length_c   1.000
_cell.angle_alpha   90.00
_cell.angle_beta   90.00
_cell.angle_gamma   90.00
#
_symmetry.space_group_name_H-M   'P 1'
#
loop_
_entity.id
_entity.type
_entity.pdbx_description
1 polymer ?
#
loop_
_entity_poly.entity_id
_entity_poly.type
_entity_poly.pdbx_seq_one_letter_code
_entity_poly.pdbx_strand_id
1 'polypeptide(L)'
;MSHMKAGPGTGTQAADGRALVAIAELADMLRQLGADAADAPLDVVPFLDGLNAVARRIQRMKPLDAESRELAARHYYGGVIAGACGDDSAIARGVSGSVARHAGRVSRQANRCFAALARVGRRHGLAFAAQRGDKVPA
;
A
#
# COMPACT_ATOMS: atom_id res chain seq x y z
N MET A 1 -23.52 -32.14 18.01
CA MET A 1 -22.08 -32.09 18.28
C MET A 1 -21.34 -32.50 17.02
N SER A 2 -20.54 -31.62 16.44
CA SER A 2 -19.23 -32.02 15.91
C SER A 2 -18.40 -30.75 15.74
N HIS A 3 -17.43 -30.61 16.63
CA HIS A 3 -16.41 -29.59 16.57
C HIS A 3 -15.41 -30.00 15.49
N MET A 4 -15.13 -29.14 14.52
CA MET A 4 -13.90 -29.22 13.75
C MET A 4 -13.11 -27.92 13.91
N LYS A 5 -12.18 -28.00 14.86
CA LYS A 5 -10.94 -27.23 14.88
C LYS A 5 -10.13 -27.58 13.64
N ALA A 6 -9.58 -26.56 12.98
CA ALA A 6 -8.15 -26.45 12.68
C ALA A 6 -7.93 -25.11 11.96
N GLY A 7 -7.38 -24.12 12.67
CA GLY A 7 -6.72 -23.03 11.98
C GLY A 7 -5.38 -23.52 11.42
N PRO A 8 -4.81 -22.83 10.43
CA PRO A 8 -3.39 -22.63 10.32
C PRO A 8 -3.07 -21.23 10.82
N GLY A 9 -2.09 -21.16 11.71
CA GLY A 9 -1.69 -19.93 12.37
C GLY A 9 -1.32 -18.84 11.37
N THR A 10 -1.71 -17.61 11.74
CA THR A 10 -0.99 -16.39 11.41
C THR A 10 0.42 -16.48 12.00
N GLY A 11 1.24 -17.33 11.38
CA GLY A 11 2.67 -17.17 11.39
C GLY A 11 2.98 -15.96 10.52
N THR A 12 2.65 -14.77 11.01
CA THR A 12 3.31 -13.54 10.58
C THR A 12 4.76 -13.71 11.01
N GLN A 13 5.52 -14.39 10.17
CA GLN A 13 6.97 -14.41 10.25
C GLN A 13 7.35 -12.95 10.33
N ALA A 14 7.91 -12.55 11.47
CA ALA A 14 8.47 -11.24 11.71
C ALA A 14 9.50 -11.00 10.61
N ALA A 15 9.06 -10.41 9.50
CA ALA A 15 9.87 -10.15 8.33
C ALA A 15 10.72 -8.92 8.63
N ASP A 16 11.77 -9.13 9.44
CA ASP A 16 12.75 -8.15 9.86
C ASP A 16 12.17 -6.92 10.57
N GLY A 17 12.92 -6.32 11.49
CA GLY A 17 12.64 -4.96 12.00
C GLY A 17 12.73 -3.86 10.92
N ARG A 18 12.61 -4.20 9.64
CA ARG A 18 12.75 -3.35 8.45
C ARG A 18 11.53 -3.35 7.52
N ALA A 19 10.62 -4.32 7.58
CA ALA A 19 9.47 -4.33 6.68
C ALA A 19 8.47 -3.22 7.03
N LEU A 20 8.05 -2.45 6.02
CA LEU A 20 7.02 -1.43 6.17
C LEU A 20 5.67 -2.10 6.04
N VAL A 21 4.86 -2.06 7.09
CA VAL A 21 3.59 -2.79 7.20
C VAL A 21 2.64 -2.35 6.10
N ALA A 22 2.48 -1.04 5.88
CA ALA A 22 1.60 -0.54 4.82
C ALA A 22 2.01 -0.96 3.39
N ILE A 23 3.31 -1.20 3.13
CA ILE A 23 3.75 -1.71 1.82
C ILE A 23 3.48 -3.22 1.73
N ALA A 24 3.67 -3.97 2.81
CA ALA A 24 3.34 -5.39 2.85
C ALA A 24 1.83 -5.63 2.64
N GLU A 25 0.98 -4.87 3.34
CA GLU A 25 -0.48 -4.90 3.18
C GLU A 25 -0.87 -4.68 1.70
N LEU A 26 -0.25 -3.70 1.03
CA LEU A 26 -0.50 -3.43 -0.38
C LEU A 26 -0.02 -4.55 -1.30
N ALA A 27 1.14 -5.13 -1.02
CA ALA A 27 1.66 -6.25 -1.78
C ALA A 27 0.74 -7.49 -1.67
N ASP A 28 0.21 -7.75 -0.47
CA ASP A 28 -0.71 -8.87 -0.25
C ASP A 28 -2.04 -8.67 -0.96
N MET A 29 -2.61 -7.45 -0.92
CA MET A 29 -3.81 -7.14 -1.71
C MET A 29 -3.58 -7.31 -3.21
N LEU A 30 -2.42 -6.90 -3.74
CA LEU A 30 -2.10 -7.10 -5.16
C LEU A 30 -1.98 -8.59 -5.50
N ARG A 31 -1.36 -9.40 -4.64
CA ARG A 31 -1.27 -10.86 -4.86
C ARG A 31 -2.65 -11.51 -4.87
N GLN A 32 -3.51 -11.16 -3.91
CA GLN A 32 -4.89 -11.66 -3.86
C GLN A 32 -5.65 -11.27 -5.13
N LEU A 33 -5.55 -10.01 -5.53
CA LEU A 33 -6.22 -9.51 -6.72
C LEU A 33 -5.73 -10.18 -8.03
N GLY A 34 -4.44 -10.49 -8.12
CA GLY A 34 -3.88 -11.24 -9.23
C GLY A 34 -4.34 -12.70 -9.25
N ALA A 35 -4.51 -13.32 -8.08
CA ALA A 35 -5.01 -14.69 -7.95
C ALA A 35 -6.50 -14.82 -8.25
N ASP A 36 -7.31 -13.82 -7.86
CA ASP A 36 -8.77 -13.81 -8.06
C ASP A 36 -9.19 -13.47 -9.50
N ALA A 37 -8.27 -12.99 -10.34
CA ALA A 37 -8.54 -12.60 -11.72
C ALA A 37 -8.56 -13.81 -12.68
N ALA A 38 -9.55 -14.70 -12.50
CA ALA A 38 -9.66 -15.95 -13.26
C ALA A 38 -9.90 -15.75 -14.77
N ASP A 39 -10.71 -14.75 -15.15
CA ASP A 39 -11.11 -14.54 -16.56
C ASP A 39 -10.14 -13.65 -17.36
N ALA A 40 -9.31 -12.86 -16.67
CA ALA A 40 -8.28 -12.02 -17.28
C ALA A 40 -7.12 -11.80 -16.29
N PRO A 41 -6.12 -12.70 -16.26
CA PRO A 41 -5.03 -12.61 -15.31
C PRO A 41 -4.36 -11.23 -15.32
N LEU A 42 -4.39 -10.56 -14.17
CA LEU A 42 -3.69 -9.31 -13.98
C LEU A 42 -2.23 -9.63 -13.67
N ASP A 43 -1.32 -9.18 -14.53
CA ASP A 43 0.11 -9.29 -14.23
C ASP A 43 0.47 -8.26 -13.16
N VAL A 44 0.58 -8.74 -11.93
CA VAL A 44 0.87 -7.92 -10.75
C VAL A 44 2.37 -7.82 -10.45
N VAL A 45 3.23 -8.59 -11.15
CA VAL A 45 4.68 -8.63 -10.88
C VAL A 45 5.33 -7.26 -10.99
N PRO A 46 5.08 -6.45 -12.05
CA PRO A 46 5.68 -5.12 -12.17
C PRO A 46 5.30 -4.18 -11.00
N PHE A 47 4.09 -4.33 -10.47
CA PHE A 47 3.65 -3.54 -9.33
C PHE A 47 4.34 -3.96 -8.04
N LEU A 48 4.49 -5.27 -7.81
CA LEU A 48 5.21 -5.80 -6.65
C LEU A 48 6.68 -5.35 -6.64
N ASP A 49 7.34 -5.34 -7.81
CA ASP A 49 8.71 -4.82 -7.95
C ASP A 49 8.79 -3.32 -7.67
N GLY A 50 7.80 -2.55 -8.14
CA GLY A 50 7.63 -1.14 -7.81
C GLY A 50 7.50 -0.91 -6.30
N LEU A 51 6.71 -1.72 -5.59
CA LEU A 51 6.57 -1.66 -4.15
C LEU A 51 7.89 -1.93 -3.42
N ASN A 52 8.65 -2.93 -3.86
CA ASN A 52 9.97 -3.23 -3.31
C ASN A 52 10.94 -2.05 -3.49
N ALA A 53 10.91 -1.38 -4.65
CA ALA A 53 11.71 -0.19 -4.89
C ALA A 53 11.33 0.98 -3.97
N VAL A 54 10.03 1.20 -3.77
CA VAL A 54 9.51 2.23 -2.84
C VAL A 54 9.90 1.91 -1.40
N ALA A 55 9.77 0.66 -0.96
CA ALA A 55 10.15 0.25 0.40
C ALA A 55 11.64 0.52 0.66
N ARG A 56 12.52 0.11 -0.26
CA ARG A 56 13.96 0.40 -0.17
C ARG A 56 14.25 1.90 -0.13
N ARG A 57 13.51 2.71 -0.90
CA ARG A 57 13.66 4.17 -0.90
C ARG A 57 13.29 4.76 0.45
N ILE A 58 12.15 4.37 1.04
CA ILE A 58 11.70 4.87 2.33
C ILE A 58 12.67 4.47 3.45
N GLN A 59 13.14 3.22 3.46
CA GLN A 59 14.13 2.74 4.43
C GLN A 59 15.44 3.55 4.40
N ARG A 60 15.86 4.02 3.21
CA ARG A 60 17.08 4.83 3.04
C ARG A 60 16.89 6.30 3.37
N MET A 61 15.66 6.79 3.58
CA MET A 61 15.43 8.18 3.97
C MET A 61 15.98 8.44 5.38
N LYS A 62 16.79 9.49 5.50
CA LYS A 62 17.28 10.05 6.77
C LYS A 62 16.82 11.51 6.89
N PRO A 63 16.48 12.01 8.09
CA PRO A 63 16.57 11.34 9.39
C PRO A 63 15.23 10.73 9.85
N LEU A 64 14.54 9.93 9.02
CA LEU A 64 13.31 9.26 9.47
C LEU A 64 13.64 8.07 10.38
N ASP A 65 12.97 7.98 11.53
CA ASP A 65 12.97 6.80 12.40
C ASP A 65 12.01 5.72 11.87
N ALA A 66 11.87 4.61 12.60
CA ALA A 66 11.01 3.50 12.19
C ALA A 66 9.53 3.93 12.07
N GLU A 67 9.02 4.69 13.06
CA GLU A 67 7.62 5.16 13.06
C GLU A 67 7.35 6.12 11.88
N SER A 68 8.25 7.08 11.66
CA SER A 68 8.14 8.04 10.56
C SER A 68 8.25 7.37 9.19
N ARG A 69 9.04 6.29 9.07
CA ARG A 69 9.12 5.50 7.84
C ARG A 69 7.83 4.74 7.57
N GLU A 70 7.22 4.15 8.61
CA GLU A 70 5.91 3.50 8.49
C GLU A 70 4.83 4.53 8.13
N LEU A 71 4.85 5.71 8.74
CA LEU A 71 3.94 6.79 8.37
C LEU A 71 4.15 7.22 6.91
N ALA A 72 5.39 7.33 6.44
CA ALA A 72 5.71 7.57 5.02
C ALA A 72 5.10 6.49 4.11
N ALA A 73 5.18 5.23 4.51
CA ALA A 73 4.57 4.11 3.80
C ALA A 73 3.04 4.20 3.77
N ARG A 74 2.41 4.58 4.90
CA ARG A 74 0.95 4.83 4.98
C ARG A 74 0.51 5.97 4.06
N HIS A 75 1.30 7.03 3.93
CA HIS A 75 1.02 8.12 2.98
C HIS A 75 1.12 7.65 1.52
N TYR A 76 2.15 6.86 1.19
CA TYR A 76 2.25 6.23 -0.13
C TYR A 76 1.04 5.32 -0.41
N TYR A 77 0.71 4.45 0.54
CA TYR A 77 -0.45 3.56 0.49
C TYR A 77 -1.75 4.32 0.23
N GLY A 78 -2.02 5.37 1.00
CA GLY A 78 -3.20 6.22 0.81
C GLY A 78 -3.23 6.88 -0.56
N GLY A 79 -2.07 7.30 -1.07
CA GLY A 79 -1.94 7.74 -2.45
C GLY A 79 -2.36 6.68 -3.46
N VAL A 80 -1.86 5.44 -3.32
CA VAL A 80 -2.20 4.33 -4.23
C VAL A 80 -3.70 4.06 -4.24
N ILE A 81 -4.32 3.93 -3.06
CA ILE A 81 -5.76 3.69 -2.95
C ILE A 81 -6.57 4.84 -3.59
N ALA A 82 -6.19 6.09 -3.30
CA ALA A 82 -6.84 7.25 -3.88
C ALA A 82 -6.71 7.32 -5.41
N GLY A 83 -5.55 6.95 -5.95
CA GLY A 83 -5.33 6.87 -7.39
C GLY A 83 -6.10 5.74 -8.06
N ALA A 84 -6.19 4.57 -7.41
CA ALA A 84 -6.83 3.39 -7.98
C ALA A 84 -8.35 3.41 -7.86
N CYS A 85 -8.89 3.94 -6.76
CA CYS A 85 -10.32 3.93 -6.44
C CYS A 85 -11.00 5.30 -6.60
N GLY A 86 -10.23 6.37 -6.82
CA GLY A 86 -10.70 7.74 -6.76
C GLY A 86 -10.70 8.32 -5.34
N ASP A 87 -10.42 9.62 -5.24
CA ASP A 87 -10.32 10.36 -3.97
C ASP A 87 -11.64 10.34 -3.17
N ASP A 88 -12.78 10.22 -3.87
CA ASP A 88 -14.12 10.21 -3.27
C ASP A 88 -14.59 8.83 -2.78
N SER A 89 -13.82 7.77 -3.04
CA SER A 89 -14.19 6.44 -2.57
C SER A 89 -14.18 6.35 -1.04
N ALA A 90 -15.12 5.57 -0.47
CA ALA A 90 -15.17 5.35 0.97
C ALA A 90 -13.85 4.80 1.53
N ILE A 91 -13.17 3.97 0.74
CA ILE A 91 -11.86 3.40 1.08
C ILE A 91 -10.79 4.51 1.12
N ALA A 92 -10.68 5.35 0.08
CA ALA A 92 -9.72 6.44 0.05
C ALA A 92 -9.92 7.43 1.21
N ARG A 93 -11.19 7.80 1.49
CA ARG A 93 -11.52 8.67 2.63
C ARG A 93 -11.18 8.04 3.98
N GLY A 94 -11.46 6.75 4.16
CA GLY A 94 -11.10 6.01 5.38
C GLY A 94 -9.60 5.98 5.63
N VAL A 95 -8.82 5.71 4.57
CA VAL A 95 -7.34 5.69 4.64
C VAL A 95 -6.78 7.08 4.90
N SER A 96 -7.26 8.10 4.18
CA SER A 96 -6.85 9.50 4.36
C SER A 96 -7.14 9.98 5.79
N GLY A 97 -8.32 9.66 6.32
CA GLY A 97 -8.69 9.98 7.71
C GLY A 97 -7.76 9.32 8.73
N SER A 98 -7.35 8.07 8.50
CA SER A 98 -6.38 7.38 9.36
C SER A 98 -5.01 8.06 9.35
N VAL A 99 -4.53 8.46 8.18
CA VAL A 99 -3.26 9.16 8.01
C VAL A 99 -3.29 10.57 8.62
N ALA A 100 -4.39 11.31 8.43
CA ALA A 100 -4.55 12.67 8.96
C ALA A 100 -4.43 12.74 10.50
N ARG A 101 -4.85 11.69 11.21
CA ARG A 101 -4.69 11.59 12.67
C ARG A 101 -3.24 11.60 13.15
N HIS A 102 -2.28 11.32 12.26
CA HIS A 102 -0.85 11.25 12.57
C HIS A 102 -0.07 12.49 12.08
N ALA A 103 -0.67 13.34 11.24
CA ALA A 103 0.00 14.47 10.58
C ALA A 103 0.46 15.59 11.52
N GLY A 104 -0.13 15.70 12.72
CA GLY A 104 0.23 16.70 13.73
C GLY A 104 1.48 16.39 14.55
N ARG A 105 2.05 15.18 14.43
CA ARG A 105 3.15 14.69 15.28
C ARG A 105 4.53 14.79 14.64
N VAL A 106 4.62 15.28 13.40
CA VAL A 106 5.84 15.19 12.58
C VAL A 106 6.33 16.54 12.08
N SER A 107 7.63 16.63 11.86
CA SER A 107 8.27 17.88 11.39
C SER A 107 7.75 18.32 10.02
N ARG A 108 7.85 19.62 9.72
CA ARG A 108 7.46 20.17 8.40
C ARG A 108 8.20 19.49 7.25
N GLN A 109 9.47 19.11 7.45
CA GLN A 109 10.27 18.44 6.43
C GLN A 109 9.75 17.02 6.17
N ALA A 110 9.45 16.26 7.23
CA ALA A 110 8.84 14.94 7.11
C ALA A 110 7.49 15.01 6.39
N ASN A 111 6.65 15.99 6.74
CA ASN A 111 5.37 16.23 6.07
C ASN A 111 5.51 16.49 4.56
N ARG A 112 6.55 17.23 4.12
CA ARG A 112 6.83 17.42 2.68
C ARG A 112 7.23 16.11 2.01
N CYS A 113 8.06 15.30 2.65
CA CYS A 113 8.44 13.97 2.16
C CYS A 113 7.23 13.05 2.02
N PHE A 114 6.35 13.05 3.02
CA PHE A 114 5.12 12.25 3.03
C PHE A 114 4.15 12.67 1.93
N ALA A 115 3.97 13.97 1.73
CA ALA A 115 3.17 14.48 0.62
C ALA A 115 3.75 14.10 -0.75
N ALA A 116 5.08 14.09 -0.89
CA ALA A 116 5.73 13.60 -2.11
C ALA A 116 5.47 12.11 -2.35
N LEU A 117 5.57 11.28 -1.30
CA LEU A 117 5.28 9.85 -1.37
C LEU A 117 3.80 9.57 -1.71
N ALA A 118 2.86 10.33 -1.14
CA ALA A 118 1.45 10.22 -1.48
C ALA A 118 1.19 10.52 -2.97
N ARG A 119 1.87 11.52 -3.55
CA ARG A 119 1.78 11.82 -4.99
C ARG A 119 2.34 10.70 -5.86
N VAL A 120 3.46 10.09 -5.46
CA VAL A 120 4.03 8.92 -6.14
C VAL A 120 3.04 7.76 -6.08
N GLY A 121 2.49 7.47 -4.90
CA GLY A 121 1.46 6.46 -4.71
C GLY A 121 0.26 6.69 -5.63
N ARG A 122 -0.27 7.91 -5.70
CA ARG A 122 -1.41 8.26 -6.57
C ARG A 122 -1.13 7.98 -8.04
N ARG A 123 0.08 8.29 -8.52
CA ARG A 123 0.47 7.98 -9.91
C ARG A 123 0.51 6.47 -10.16
N HIS A 124 1.05 5.70 -9.21
CA HIS A 124 1.05 4.23 -9.32
C HIS A 124 -0.35 3.64 -9.28
N GLY A 125 -1.24 4.15 -8.41
CA GLY A 125 -2.64 3.74 -8.34
C GLY A 125 -3.40 4.02 -9.63
N LEU A 126 -3.17 5.20 -10.25
CA LEU A 126 -3.76 5.53 -11.55
C LEU A 126 -3.26 4.61 -12.67
N ALA A 127 -1.95 4.34 -12.70
CA ALA A 127 -1.37 3.40 -13.67
C ALA A 127 -1.95 1.98 -13.51
N PHE A 128 -2.13 1.54 -12.27
CA PHE A 128 -2.77 0.26 -11.96
C PHE A 128 -4.23 0.21 -12.44
N ALA A 129 -5.01 1.26 -12.16
CA ALA A 129 -6.41 1.35 -12.60
C ALA A 129 -6.53 1.38 -14.12
N ALA A 130 -5.66 2.10 -14.82
CA ALA A 130 -5.62 2.13 -16.28
C ALA A 130 -5.38 0.74 -16.88
N GLN A 131 -4.37 0.01 -16.38
CA GLN A 131 -4.08 -1.35 -16.84
C GLN A 131 -5.24 -2.32 -16.56
N ARG A 132 -5.97 -2.12 -15.45
CA ARG A 132 -7.16 -2.93 -15.15
C ARG A 132 -8.32 -2.59 -16.11
N GLY A 133 -8.50 -1.32 -16.45
CA GLY A 133 -9.51 -0.84 -17.40
C GLY A 133 -9.28 -1.33 -18.82
N ASP A 134 -8.03 -1.30 -19.31
CA ASP A 134 -7.66 -1.78 -20.65
C ASP A 134 -7.95 -3.29 -20.85
N LYS A 135 -8.04 -4.05 -19.75
CA LYS A 135 -8.30 -5.50 -19.78
C LYS A 135 -9.77 -5.88 -19.63
N VAL A 136 -10.69 -4.93 -19.40
CA VAL A 136 -12.13 -5.20 -19.40
C VAL A 136 -12.68 -4.88 -20.79
N PRO A 137 -13.07 -5.88 -21.61
CA PRO A 137 -13.74 -5.59 -22.88
C PRO A 137 -15.10 -4.90 -22.61
N ALA A 138 -15.43 -3.92 -23.46
CA ALA A 138 -16.68 -3.17 -23.43
C ALA A 138 -17.92 -4.04 -23.68
#